data_AF-A0AAV5XAW5-F1
#
_entry.id   AF-A0AAV5XAW5-F1
#
_cell.length_a   1.000
_cell.length_b   1.000
_cell.length_c   1.000
_cell.angle_alpha   90.00
_cell.angle_beta   90.00
_cell.angle_gamma   90.00
#
_symmetry.space_group_name_H-M   'P 1'
#
loop_
_entity.id
_entity.type
_entity.pdbx_description
1 polymer ?
#
loop_
_entity_poly.entity_id
_entity_poly.type
_entity_poly.pdbx_seq_one_letter_code
_entity_poly.pdbx_strand_id
1 'polypeptide(L)'
;MLHHRFMDEQTLRREARNRIRSGKLPAEEPTRTWAGPGAGGPCALCDRPITKADTEFELEFTGRTDYRFHALCHALWQLERLSSQ
;
A
#
# COMPACT_ATOMS: atom_id res chain seq x y z
N MET A 1 -15.25 -11.37 3.51
CA MET A 1 -14.71 -11.85 2.22
C MET A 1 -13.38 -11.16 2.00
N LEU A 2 -12.29 -11.93 2.01
CA LEU A 2 -10.91 -11.43 2.00
C LEU A 2 -10.37 -11.43 0.56
N HIS A 3 -10.54 -10.34 -0.18
CA HIS A 3 -10.15 -10.28 -1.60
C HIS A 3 -8.64 -10.19 -1.86
N HIS A 4 -7.80 -10.07 -0.81
CA HIS A 4 -6.33 -10.15 -0.93
C HIS A 4 -5.82 -11.57 -1.28
N ARG A 5 -6.58 -12.62 -0.91
CA ARG A 5 -6.12 -14.04 -0.81
C ARG A 5 -5.57 -14.70 -2.08
N PHE A 6 -5.64 -14.06 -3.25
CA PHE A 6 -5.13 -14.65 -4.50
C PHE A 6 -3.69 -14.28 -4.88
N MET A 7 -3.04 -13.34 -4.17
CA MET A 7 -1.59 -13.14 -4.33
C MET A 7 -0.88 -13.58 -3.06
N ASP A 8 0.15 -14.39 -3.24
CA ASP A 8 1.05 -14.78 -2.17
C ASP A 8 1.83 -13.56 -1.64
N GLU A 9 2.20 -13.61 -0.36
CA GLU A 9 2.92 -12.52 0.29
C GLU A 9 4.25 -12.19 -0.42
N GLN A 10 4.98 -13.20 -0.90
CA GLN A 10 6.27 -12.98 -1.55
C GLN A 10 6.13 -12.20 -2.86
N THR A 11 5.06 -12.44 -3.61
CA THR A 11 4.69 -11.68 -4.81
C THR A 11 4.37 -10.23 -4.46
N LEU A 12 3.61 -9.98 -3.39
CA LEU A 12 3.35 -8.61 -2.93
C LEU A 12 4.62 -7.90 -2.47
N ARG A 13 5.54 -8.59 -1.78
CA ARG A 13 6.84 -8.03 -1.39
C ARG A 13 7.72 -7.70 -2.59
N ARG A 14 7.76 -8.60 -3.58
CA ARG A 14 8.46 -8.35 -4.85
C ARG A 14 7.89 -7.14 -5.57
N GLU A 15 6.57 -7.02 -5.61
CA GLU A 15 5.89 -5.88 -6.22
C GLU A 15 6.18 -4.58 -5.47
N ALA A 16 6.18 -4.60 -4.13
CA ALA A 16 6.51 -3.43 -3.31
C ALA A 16 7.91 -2.91 -3.63
N ARG A 17 8.92 -3.80 -3.65
CA ARG A 17 10.30 -3.44 -4.06
C ARG A 17 10.35 -2.87 -5.46
N ASN A 18 9.65 -3.48 -6.42
CA ASN A 18 9.62 -3.00 -7.81
C ASN A 18 9.03 -1.60 -7.91
N ARG A 19 7.89 -1.34 -7.24
CA ARG A 19 7.23 -0.04 -7.26
C ARG A 19 8.07 1.04 -6.58
N ILE A 20 8.68 0.73 -5.44
CA ILE A 20 9.61 1.64 -4.75
C ILE A 20 10.79 1.98 -5.66
N ARG A 21 11.48 0.99 -6.21
CA ARG A 21 12.64 1.20 -7.10
C ARG A 21 12.30 1.99 -8.37
N SER A 22 11.08 1.83 -8.89
CA SER A 22 10.60 2.55 -10.06
C SER A 22 10.03 3.95 -9.75
N GLY A 23 9.96 4.35 -8.48
CA GLY A 23 9.37 5.63 -8.05
C GLY A 23 7.84 5.69 -8.09
N LYS A 24 7.15 4.56 -8.33
CA LYS A 24 5.68 4.47 -8.30
C LYS A 24 5.11 4.42 -6.89
N LEU A 25 5.91 3.99 -5.92
CA LEU A 25 5.62 4.11 -4.50
C LEU A 25 6.76 4.87 -3.83
N PRO A 26 6.47 5.72 -2.84
CA PRO A 26 7.50 6.45 -2.13
C PRO A 26 8.33 5.50 -1.25
N ALA A 27 9.62 5.82 -1.09
CA ALA A 27 10.48 5.20 -0.09
C ALA A 27 10.49 6.00 1.22
N GLU A 28 10.17 7.30 1.15
CA GLU A 28 10.11 8.19 2.31
C GLU A 28 9.01 7.79 3.32
N GLU A 29 9.15 8.27 4.55
CA GLU A 29 8.11 8.16 5.58
C GLU A 29 6.96 9.14 5.28
N PRO A 30 5.69 8.71 5.43
CA PRO A 30 4.55 9.60 5.22
C PRO A 30 4.48 10.65 6.34
N THR A 31 3.95 11.83 6.02
CA THR A 31 3.69 12.87 7.04
C THR A 31 2.53 12.48 7.95
N ARG A 32 1.55 11.76 7.40
CA ARG A 32 0.39 11.30 8.13
C ARG A 32 -0.16 10.00 7.56
N THR A 33 -0.79 9.22 8.43
CA THR A 33 -1.45 7.98 8.06
C THR A 33 -2.80 7.89 8.76
N TRP A 34 -3.84 7.55 8.02
CA TRP A 34 -5.18 7.25 8.54
C TRP A 34 -5.56 5.81 8.26
N ALA A 35 -6.42 5.25 9.11
CA ALA A 35 -7.00 3.93 8.91
C ALA A 35 -8.53 4.03 9.01
N GLY A 36 -9.23 3.43 8.05
CA GLY A 36 -10.70 3.46 7.99
C GLY A 36 -11.29 2.38 7.08
N PRO A 37 -12.62 2.34 6.92
CA PRO A 37 -13.26 1.45 5.95
C PRO A 37 -12.93 1.87 4.51
N GLY A 38 -12.71 0.90 3.62
CA GLY A 38 -12.35 1.19 2.23
C GLY A 38 -13.39 1.97 1.43
N ALA A 39 -12.91 2.94 0.65
CA ALA A 39 -13.73 3.79 -0.21
C ALA A 39 -13.99 3.21 -1.62
N GLY A 40 -13.40 2.06 -1.95
CA GLY A 40 -13.49 1.42 -3.28
C GLY A 40 -12.37 1.80 -4.24
N GLY A 41 -11.44 2.66 -3.83
CA GLY A 41 -10.28 3.05 -4.64
C GLY A 41 -9.27 1.92 -4.83
N PRO A 42 -8.36 2.03 -5.83
CA PRO A 42 -7.34 1.01 -6.07
C PRO A 42 -6.26 1.05 -4.99
N CYS A 43 -5.84 -0.12 -4.52
CA CYS A 43 -4.65 -0.23 -3.68
C CYS A 43 -3.39 0.09 -4.49
N ALA A 44 -2.57 1.01 -3.97
CA ALA A 44 -1.35 1.46 -4.63
C ALA A 44 -0.26 0.38 -4.76
N LEU A 45 -0.38 -0.74 -4.05
CA LEU A 45 0.53 -1.89 -4.19
C LEU A 45 0.02 -2.94 -5.17
N CYS A 46 -1.21 -3.42 -4.98
CA CYS A 46 -1.72 -4.59 -5.71
C CYS A 46 -2.78 -4.25 -6.78
N ASP A 47 -3.08 -2.97 -6.97
CA ASP A 47 -4.07 -2.40 -7.90
C ASP A 47 -5.52 -2.88 -7.72
N ARG A 48 -5.79 -3.76 -6.74
CA ARG A 48 -7.14 -4.24 -6.45
C ARG A 48 -7.94 -3.21 -5.65
N PRO A 49 -9.26 -3.12 -5.85
CA PRO A 49 -10.11 -2.23 -5.07
C PRO A 49 -10.03 -2.52 -3.56
N ILE A 50 -10.00 -1.47 -2.75
CA ILE A 50 -10.11 -1.53 -1.30
C ILE A 50 -11.59 -1.35 -0.95
N THR A 51 -12.27 -2.45 -0.70
CA THR A 51 -13.72 -2.45 -0.49
C THR A 51 -14.08 -1.96 0.92
N LYS A 52 -15.34 -1.62 1.16
CA LYS A 52 -15.84 -1.24 2.50
C LYS A 52 -15.64 -2.32 3.57
N ALA A 53 -15.40 -3.58 3.18
CA ALA A 53 -15.10 -4.67 4.08
C ALA A 53 -13.61 -4.77 4.44
N ASP A 54 -12.75 -4.07 3.71
CA ASP A 54 -11.32 -3.98 3.96
C ASP A 54 -11.00 -2.76 4.85
N THR A 55 -9.93 -2.86 5.63
CA THR A 55 -9.31 -1.68 6.23
C THR A 55 -8.41 -1.02 5.19
N GLU A 56 -8.73 0.23 4.89
CA GLU A 56 -7.94 1.13 4.05
C GLU A 56 -6.99 1.94 4.92
N PHE A 57 -5.74 1.99 4.49
CA PHE A 57 -4.75 2.93 4.97
C PHE A 57 -4.53 4.01 3.92
N GLU A 58 -4.74 5.27 4.31
CA GLU A 58 -4.45 6.44 3.48
C GLU A 58 -3.19 7.13 4.01
N LEU A 59 -2.25 7.43 3.12
CA LEU A 59 -0.94 8.00 3.47
C LEU A 59 -0.77 9.32 2.75
N GLU A 60 -0.54 10.38 3.52
CA GLU A 60 -0.23 11.71 3.02
C GLU A 60 1.29 11.92 3.00
N PHE A 61 1.74 12.64 1.98
CA PHE A 61 3.12 13.08 1.80
C PHE A 61 3.13 14.54 1.39
N THR A 62 4.12 15.30 1.86
CA THR A 62 4.23 16.73 1.54
C THR A 62 4.26 16.98 0.03
N GLY A 63 3.22 17.64 -0.49
CA GLY A 63 3.15 18.06 -1.89
C GLY A 63 2.95 16.94 -2.92
N ARG A 64 2.47 15.75 -2.50
CA ARG A 64 2.19 14.61 -3.40
C ARG A 64 0.76 14.12 -3.27
N THR A 65 0.33 13.28 -4.20
CA THR A 65 -0.94 12.54 -4.12
C THR A 65 -0.89 11.49 -3.02
N ASP A 66 -2.00 11.36 -2.28
CA ASP A 66 -2.13 10.36 -1.24
C ASP A 66 -2.16 8.93 -1.81
N TYR A 67 -1.51 8.01 -1.09
CA TYR A 67 -1.50 6.59 -1.44
C TYR A 67 -2.45 5.81 -0.54
N ARG A 68 -3.16 4.85 -1.15
CA ARG A 68 -4.16 4.02 -0.48
C ARG A 68 -3.74 2.56 -0.48
N PHE A 69 -3.93 1.85 0.63
CA PHE A 69 -3.53 0.46 0.74
C PHE A 69 -4.54 -0.38 1.52
N HIS A 70 -4.65 -1.66 1.16
CA HIS A 70 -5.13 -2.66 2.13
C HIS A 70 -4.14 -2.77 3.30
N ALA A 71 -4.63 -3.17 4.47
CA ALA A 71 -3.80 -3.35 5.67
C ALA A 71 -2.51 -4.18 5.44
N LEU A 72 -2.60 -5.35 4.81
CA LEU A 72 -1.41 -6.16 4.52
C LEU A 72 -0.48 -5.48 3.51
N CYS A 73 -1.04 -4.88 2.46
CA CYS A 73 -0.25 -4.18 1.45
C CYS A 73 0.53 -3.02 2.04
N HIS A 74 -0.08 -2.28 2.97
CA HIS A 74 0.57 -1.22 3.73
C HIS A 74 1.75 -1.77 4.54
N ALA A 75 1.54 -2.85 5.32
CA ALA A 75 2.60 -3.45 6.12
C ALA A 75 3.80 -3.93 5.27
N LEU A 76 3.54 -4.57 4.13
CA LEU A 76 4.61 -5.03 3.25
C LEU A 76 5.36 -3.87 2.60
N TRP A 77 4.66 -2.81 2.16
CA TRP A 77 5.32 -1.61 1.68
C TRP A 77 6.20 -0.96 2.76
N GLN A 78 5.73 -0.88 4.01
CA GLN A 78 6.53 -0.36 5.12
C GLN A 78 7.80 -1.19 5.36
N LEU A 79 7.70 -2.52 5.34
CA LEU A 79 8.87 -3.38 5.49
C LEU A 79 9.87 -3.18 4.35
N GLU A 80 9.38 -3.13 3.10
CA GLU A 80 10.27 -3.04 1.94
C GLU A 80 10.90 -1.65 1.74
N ARG A 81 10.23 -0.56 2.15
CA ARG A 81 10.86 0.79 2.15
C ARG A 81 11.96 0.92 3.20
N LEU A 82 11.87 0.17 4.30
CA LEU A 82 12.89 0.17 5.35
C LEU A 82 14.09 -0.74 5.00
N SER A 83 13.87 -1.80 4.22
CA SER A 83 14.95 -2.69 3.76
C SER A 83 15.67 -2.23 2.50
N SER A 84 15.13 -1.22 1.79
CA SER A 84 15.71 -0.66 0.56
C SER A 84 16.41 0.69 0.78
N GLN A 85 16.63 1.09 2.03
CA GLN A 85 17.44 2.25 2.42
C GLN A 85 18.91 1.87 2.61
#